data_AF-A0A7V3AUE3-F1
#
_entry.id   AF-A0A7V3AUE3-F1
#
_cell.length_a   1.000
_cell.length_b   1.000
_cell.length_c   1.000
_cell.angle_alpha   90.00
_cell.angle_beta   90.00
_cell.angle_gamma   90.00
#
_symmetry.space_group_name_H-M   'P 1'
#
loop_
_entity.id
_entity.type
_entity.pdbx_description
1 polymer ?
#
loop_
_entity_poly.entity_id
_entity_poly.type
_entity_poly.pdbx_seq_one_letter_code
_entity_poly.pdbx_strand_id
1 'polypeptide(L)'
;MIEFPNNEFPPVIVQKSDGTTTYFTRDLATIKYRLKRWNPDLIIYEVGVDQKLHFQQLFKTVEILRWTKKTKLRSRCTWFV
;
A
#
# COMPACT_ATOMS: atom_id res chain seq x y z
N MET A 1 8.92 4.01 11.40
CA MET A 1 8.13 4.98 10.59
C MET A 1 8.66 4.99 9.18
N ILE A 2 7.81 5.16 8.16
CA ILE A 2 8.27 5.38 6.78
C ILE A 2 8.00 6.84 6.43
N GLU A 3 9.08 7.55 6.13
CA GLU A 3 9.07 8.91 5.63
C GLU A 3 9.10 8.85 4.10
N PHE A 4 8.18 9.56 3.46
CA PHE A 4 8.14 9.63 2.01
C PHE A 4 9.07 10.76 1.53
N PRO A 5 9.88 10.53 0.49
CA PRO A 5 10.67 11.58 -0.10
C PRO A 5 9.75 12.73 -0.56
N ASN A 6 10.19 13.97 -0.38
CA ASN A 6 9.44 15.19 -0.73
C ASN A 6 8.17 15.49 0.09
N ASN A 7 7.91 14.81 1.22
CA ASN A 7 6.76 15.12 2.08
C ASN A 7 5.40 15.02 1.35
N GLU A 8 5.36 14.23 0.27
CA GLU A 8 4.22 14.09 -0.65
C GLU A 8 2.98 13.51 0.05
N PHE A 9 3.18 12.77 1.14
CA PHE A 9 2.16 12.21 2.00
C PHE A 9 2.57 12.31 3.48
N PRO A 10 1.61 12.35 4.42
CA PRO A 10 1.93 12.30 5.84
C PRO A 10 2.68 10.98 6.17
N PRO A 11 3.59 11.00 7.16
CA PRO A 11 4.38 9.82 7.51
C PRO A 11 3.49 8.70 8.04
N VAL A 12 3.74 7.46 7.60
CA VAL A 12 2.97 6.30 8.05
C VAL A 12 3.75 5.51 9.09
N ILE A 13 3.06 5.18 10.18
CA ILE A 13 3.57 4.29 11.21
C ILE A 13 3.31 2.85 10.77
N VAL A 14 4.34 2.23 10.21
CA VAL A 14 4.31 0.83 9.76
C VAL A 14 4.46 -0.12 10.95
N GLN A 15 5.33 0.24 11.89
CA GLN A 15 5.54 -0.45 13.15
C GLN A 15 5.63 0.61 14.25
N LYS A 16 4.79 0.48 15.29
CA LYS A 16 4.95 1.25 16.52
C LYS A 16 6.15 0.71 17.29
N SER A 17 6.76 1.54 18.13
CA SER A 17 7.87 1.14 19.02
C SER A 17 7.53 -0.07 19.89
N ASP A 18 6.24 -0.30 20.18
CA ASP A 18 5.71 -1.42 20.97
C ASP A 18 5.61 -2.75 20.20
N GLY A 19 6.17 -2.86 19.00
CA GLY A 19 6.14 -4.10 18.21
C GLY A 19 4.78 -4.44 17.57
N THR A 20 3.72 -3.70 17.88
CA THR A 20 2.38 -3.90 17.32
C THR A 20 2.38 -3.59 15.82
N THR A 21 2.02 -4.60 15.02
CA THR A 21 1.82 -4.47 13.58
C THR A 21 0.55 -3.67 13.30
N THR A 22 0.69 -2.55 12.60
CA THR A 22 -0.46 -1.77 12.13
C THR A 22 -1.05 -2.41 10.87
N TYR A 23 -2.33 -2.16 10.57
CA TYR A 23 -3.01 -2.61 9.33
C TYR A 23 -2.14 -2.43 8.07
N PHE A 24 -1.41 -1.31 7.99
CA PHE A 24 -0.45 -1.03 6.92
C PHE A 24 0.58 -2.14 6.66
N THR A 25 1.18 -2.71 7.71
CA THR A 25 2.17 -3.81 7.58
C THR A 25 1.51 -5.08 7.06
N ARG A 26 0.27 -5.33 7.47
CA ARG A 26 -0.50 -6.50 7.04
C ARG A 26 -0.90 -6.39 5.57
N ASP A 27 -1.32 -5.21 5.12
CA ASP A 27 -1.62 -4.94 3.71
C ASP A 27 -0.36 -5.01 2.84
N LEU A 28 0.77 -4.50 3.33
CA LEU A 28 2.06 -4.59 2.64
C LEU A 28 2.51 -6.06 2.48
N ALA A 29 2.39 -6.87 3.54
CA ALA A 29 2.68 -8.30 3.49
C ALA A 29 1.76 -9.03 2.50
N THR A 30 0.47 -8.64 2.47
CA THR A 30 -0.52 -9.18 1.53
C THR A 30 -0.15 -8.87 0.09
N ILE A 31 0.23 -7.63 -0.23
CA ILE A 31 0.71 -7.27 -1.58
C ILE A 31 1.92 -8.11 -1.96
N LYS A 32 2.93 -8.19 -1.09
CA LYS A 32 4.14 -8.98 -1.35
C LYS A 32 3.80 -10.44 -1.64
N TYR A 33 2.89 -11.01 -0.85
CA TYR A 33 2.43 -12.38 -1.03
C TYR A 33 1.71 -12.58 -2.36
N ARG A 34 0.78 -11.69 -2.73
CA ARG A 34 0.04 -11.75 -4.00
C ARG A 34 0.96 -11.64 -5.21
N LEU A 35 1.92 -10.72 -5.17
CA LEU A 35 2.93 -10.56 -6.20
C LEU A 35 3.78 -11.83 -6.35
N LYS A 36 4.23 -12.44 -5.24
CA LYS A 36 5.05 -13.65 -5.29
C LYS A 36 4.27 -14.89 -5.72
N ARG A 37 3.02 -15.03 -5.28
CA ARG A 37 2.22 -16.25 -5.49
C ARG A 37 1.54 -16.29 -6.85
N TRP A 38 0.98 -15.17 -7.29
CA TRP A 38 0.16 -15.12 -8.51
C TRP A 38 0.79 -14.32 -9.64
N ASN A 39 1.82 -13.52 -9.33
CA ASN A 39 2.55 -12.69 -10.28
C ASN A 39 1.64 -11.94 -11.30
N PRO A 40 0.55 -11.29 -10.83
CA PRO A 40 -0.48 -10.76 -11.72
C PRO A 40 0.05 -9.55 -12.51
N ASP A 41 -0.52 -9.29 -13.69
CA ASP A 41 -0.22 -8.08 -14.48
C ASP A 41 -0.90 -6.82 -13.91
N LEU A 42 -2.08 -6.98 -13.29
CA LEU A 42 -2.87 -5.89 -12.73
C LEU A 42 -3.51 -6.31 -11.41
N ILE A 43 -3.39 -5.45 -10.39
CA ILE A 43 -4.14 -5.59 -9.13
C ILE A 43 -4.95 -4.32 -8.92
N ILE A 44 -6.26 -4.47 -8.76
CA ILE A 44 -7.19 -3.37 -8.48
C ILE A 44 -7.66 -3.48 -7.03
N TYR A 45 -7.50 -2.39 -6.28
CA TYR A 45 -8.04 -2.25 -4.94
C TYR A 45 -9.25 -1.33 -4.99
N GLU A 46 -10.46 -1.86 -4.75
CA GLU A 46 -11.63 -1.03 -4.51
C GLU A 46 -11.69 -0.62 -3.04
N VAL A 47 -11.71 0.68 -2.80
CA VAL A 47 -11.61 1.26 -1.46
C VAL A 47 -12.54 2.45 -1.34
N GLY A 48 -13.04 2.71 -0.12
CA GLY A 48 -13.80 3.93 0.16
C GLY A 48 -12.93 5.19 0.05
N VAL A 49 -13.59 6.36 -0.02
CA VAL A 49 -12.90 7.65 -0.13
C VAL A 49 -11.96 7.92 1.06
N ASP A 50 -12.38 7.54 2.27
CA ASP A 50 -11.59 7.70 3.51
C ASP A 50 -10.29 6.89 3.50
N GLN A 51 -10.27 5.75 2.80
CA GLN A 51 -9.11 4.86 2.72
C GLN A 51 -8.16 5.21 1.56
N LYS A 52 -8.52 6.19 0.71
CA LYS A 52 -7.73 6.58 -0.46
C LYS A 52 -6.29 6.95 -0.07
N LEU A 53 -6.13 7.76 0.98
CA LEU A 53 -4.82 8.23 1.43
C LEU A 53 -3.93 7.07 1.89
N HIS A 54 -4.49 6.13 2.65
CA HIS A 54 -3.80 4.94 3.13
C HIS A 54 -3.25 4.10 1.97
N PHE A 55 -4.06 3.86 0.94
CA PHE A 55 -3.65 3.08 -0.23
C PHE A 55 -2.65 3.81 -1.12
N GLN A 56 -2.74 5.14 -1.24
CA GLN A 56 -1.72 5.94 -1.94
C GLN A 56 -0.34 5.80 -1.27
N GLN A 57 -0.29 5.91 0.06
CA GLN A 57 0.94 5.70 0.83
C GLN A 57 1.46 4.26 0.70
N LEU A 58 0.56 3.27 0.71
CA LEU A 58 0.88 1.86 0.54
C LEU A 58 1.54 1.62 -0.83
N PHE A 59 0.94 2.12 -1.91
CA PHE A 59 1.50 1.96 -3.26
C PHE A 59 2.83 2.70 -3.42
N LYS A 60 2.96 3.90 -2.86
CA LYS A 60 4.24 4.63 -2.89
C LYS A 60 5.34 3.87 -2.16
N THR A 61 5.01 3.24 -1.03
CA THR A 61 5.95 2.37 -0.30
C THR A 61 6.38 1.18 -1.14
N VAL A 62 5.43 0.52 -1.80
CA VAL A 62 5.71 -0.62 -2.69
C VAL A 62 6.57 -0.22 -3.90
N GLU A 63 6.35 0.98 -4.44
CA GLU A 63 7.15 1.57 -5.53
C GLU A 63 8.60 1.85 -5.08
N ILE A 64 8.78 2.45 -3.90
CA ILE A 64 10.11 2.69 -3.30
C ILE A 64 10.84 1.36 -3.07
N LEU A 65 10.13 0.34 -2.58
CA LEU A 65 10.67 -1.01 -2.36
C LEU A 65 10.92 -1.78 -3.67
N ARG A 66 10.51 -1.24 -4.83
CA ARG A 66 10.69 -1.83 -6.17
C ARG A 66 10.11 -3.24 -6.32
N TRP A 67 9.02 -3.55 -5.62
CA TRP A 67 8.38 -4.88 -5.72
C TRP A 67 7.54 -5.03 -6.99
N THR A 68 7.09 -3.93 -7.59
CA THR A 68 6.26 -3.89 -8.80
C THR A 68 7.10 -3.60 -10.04
N LYS A 69 7.94 -4.55 -10.46
CA LYS A 69 8.73 -4.39 -11.71
C LYS A 69 7.88 -4.54 -12.98
N LYS A 70 6.76 -5.28 -12.90
CA LYS A 70 5.85 -5.59 -14.02
C LYS A 70 4.38 -5.36 -13.69
N THR A 71 3.98 -5.67 -12.45
CA THR A 71 2.59 -5.57 -12.01
C THR A 71 2.15 -4.12 -11.82
N LYS A 72 1.04 -3.73 -12.44
CA LYS A 72 0.40 -2.43 -12.24
C LYS A 72 -0.52 -2.48 -11.03
N LEU A 73 -0.33 -1.58 -10.06
CA LEU A 73 -1.22 -1.40 -8.92
C LEU A 73 -2.15 -0.21 -9.20
N ARG A 74 -3.46 -0.39 -9.00
CA ARG A 74 -4.45 0.69 -9.16
C ARG A 74 -5.46 0.65 -8.02
N SER A 75 -5.69 1.78 -7.35
CA SER A 75 -6.87 1.93 -6.50
C SER A 75 -8.02 2.52 -7.33
N ARG A 76 -9.23 2.05 -7.06
CA ARG A 76 -10.48 2.65 -7.53
C ARG A 76 -11.28 3.03 -6.29
N CYS A 77 -11.70 4.29 -6.23
CA CYS A 77 -12.58 4.77 -5.17
C CYS A 77 -14.02 4.65 -5.64
N THR A 78 -14.84 3.89 -4.91
CA THR A 78 -16.25 3.72 -5.20
C THR A 78 -17.04 4.62 -4.24
N TRP A 79 -17.86 5.52 -4.78
CA TRP A 79 -18.67 6.50 -4.03
C TRP A 79 -20.09 5.99 -3.69
N PHE A 80 -20.31 4.68 -3.84
CA PHE A 80 -21.58 3.99 -3.62
C PHE A 80 -21.32 2.80 -2.68
N VAL A 81 -21.28 3.05 -1.38
CA VAL A 81 -21.65 2.08 -0.35
C VAL A 81 -22.24 2.81 0.85
#